data_AF-A0A4Q3II41-F1
#
_entry.id   AF-A0A4Q3II41-F1
#
_cell.length_a   1.000
_cell.length_b   1.000
_cell.length_c   1.000
_cell.angle_alpha   90.00
_cell.angle_beta   90.00
_cell.angle_gamma   90.00
#
_symmetry.space_group_name_H-M   'P 1'
#
loop_
_entity.id
_entity.type
_entity.pdbx_description
1 polymer ?
#
loop_
_entity_poly.entity_id
_entity_poly.type
_entity_poly.pdbx_seq_one_letter_code
_entity_poly.pdbx_strand_id
1 'polypeptide(L)'
;MHLFWRHGYEATSVADLTRAMGITPPSLYAAFGDKRRLFLEAVERYLGGLEAVERSIASATSAYDAARNLLVSAVIGDTGNDTPPGCLLASSLVTSSTEADAVREALADMRRRMSASA
;
A
#
# COMPACT_ATOMS: atom_id res chain seq x y z
N MET A 1 -6.89 -5.51 -0.91
CA MET A 1 -5.94 -4.73 -0.07
C MET A 1 -5.58 -5.46 1.23
N HIS A 2 -6.53 -5.81 2.11
CA HIS A 2 -6.20 -6.31 3.46
C HIS A 2 -5.36 -7.59 3.53
N LEU A 3 -5.57 -8.56 2.63
CA LEU A 3 -4.72 -9.76 2.58
C LEU A 3 -3.27 -9.42 2.24
N PHE A 4 -3.05 -8.58 1.21
CA PHE A 4 -1.71 -8.08 0.90
C PHE A 4 -1.09 -7.28 2.04
N TRP A 5 -1.89 -6.51 2.77
CA TRP A 5 -1.42 -5.77 3.94
C TRP A 5 -0.90 -6.72 5.02
N ARG A 6 -1.69 -7.74 5.33
CA ARG A 6 -1.41 -8.69 6.41
C ARG A 6 -0.27 -9.66 6.06
N HIS A 7 -0.19 -10.11 4.81
CA HIS A 7 0.68 -11.22 4.42
C HIS A 7 1.76 -10.81 3.39
N GLY A 8 1.71 -9.59 2.87
CA GLY A 8 2.57 -9.16 1.77
C GLY A 8 2.14 -9.74 0.42
N TYR A 9 2.86 -9.32 -0.63
CA TYR A 9 2.60 -9.77 -1.99
C TYR A 9 2.80 -11.29 -2.14
N GLU A 10 3.96 -11.82 -1.76
CA GLU A 10 4.33 -13.22 -2.04
C GLU A 10 3.43 -14.22 -1.33
N ALA A 11 3.22 -14.06 -0.02
CA ALA A 11 2.48 -15.04 0.78
C ALA A 11 0.95 -15.00 0.57
N THR A 12 0.44 -14.11 -0.29
CA THR A 12 -0.98 -14.03 -0.64
C THR A 12 -1.24 -14.73 -1.98
N SER A 13 -1.93 -15.87 -2.02
CA SER A 13 -2.21 -16.55 -3.30
C SER A 13 -3.42 -15.96 -4.03
N VAL A 14 -3.54 -16.21 -5.34
CA VAL A 14 -4.76 -15.88 -6.11
C VAL A 14 -5.99 -16.59 -5.54
N ALA A 15 -5.82 -17.81 -5.03
CA ALA A 15 -6.90 -18.55 -4.39
C ALA A 15 -7.38 -17.89 -3.08
N ASP A 16 -6.47 -17.34 -2.29
CA ASP A 16 -6.83 -16.60 -1.07
C ASP A 16 -7.56 -15.30 -1.41
N LEU A 17 -7.09 -14.59 -2.43
CA LEU A 17 -7.72 -13.37 -2.92
C LEU A 17 -9.14 -13.62 -3.41
N THR A 18 -9.32 -14.59 -4.30
CA THR A 18 -10.63 -14.89 -4.88
C THR A 18 -11.61 -15.39 -3.84
N ARG A 19 -11.16 -16.22 -2.88
CA ARG A 19 -11.95 -16.67 -1.74
C ARG A 19 -12.40 -15.50 -0.86
N ALA A 20 -11.49 -14.59 -0.51
CA ALA A 20 -11.81 -13.43 0.33
C ALA A 20 -12.70 -12.41 -0.40
N MET A 21 -12.58 -12.31 -1.72
CA MET A 21 -13.38 -11.39 -2.55
C MET A 21 -14.74 -11.97 -2.97
N GLY A 22 -14.96 -13.29 -2.78
CA GLY A 22 -16.18 -13.96 -3.25
C GLY A 22 -16.29 -14.05 -4.76
N ILE A 23 -15.16 -14.10 -5.49
CA ILE A 23 -15.10 -14.18 -6.96
C ILE A 23 -14.35 -15.43 -7.43
N THR A 24 -14.29 -15.64 -8.74
CA THR A 24 -13.51 -16.72 -9.34
C THR A 24 -12.14 -16.22 -9.85
N PRO A 25 -11.13 -17.09 -10.01
CA PRO A 25 -9.88 -16.71 -10.64
C PRO A 25 -10.03 -16.12 -12.05
N PRO A 26 -10.88 -16.67 -12.96
CA PRO A 26 -11.15 -16.02 -14.24
C PRO A 26 -11.70 -14.59 -14.11
N SER A 27 -12.60 -14.33 -13.15
CA SER A 27 -13.10 -12.98 -12.88
C SER A 27 -12.00 -12.03 -12.42
N LEU A 28 -11.08 -12.50 -11.57
CA LEU A 28 -9.93 -11.73 -11.12
C LEU A 28 -9.03 -11.36 -12.30
N TYR A 29 -8.66 -12.35 -13.13
CA TYR A 29 -7.81 -12.11 -14.29
C TYR A 29 -8.50 -11.25 -15.36
N ALA A 30 -9.81 -11.37 -15.54
CA ALA A 30 -10.56 -10.49 -16.45
C ALA A 30 -10.54 -9.02 -15.98
N ALA A 31 -10.62 -8.77 -14.67
CA ALA A 31 -10.63 -7.42 -14.12
C ALA A 31 -9.23 -6.79 -14.02
N PHE A 32 -8.24 -7.57 -13.59
CA PHE A 32 -6.91 -7.06 -13.22
C PHE A 32 -5.77 -7.58 -14.09
N GLY A 33 -6.00 -8.59 -14.94
CA GLY A 33 -4.97 -9.22 -15.75
C GLY A 33 -4.08 -10.19 -14.96
N ASP A 34 -3.46 -9.73 -13.87
CA ASP A 34 -2.62 -10.55 -13.00
C ASP A 34 -2.69 -10.12 -11.52
N LYS A 35 -2.11 -10.93 -10.63
CA LYS A 35 -2.02 -10.65 -9.19
C LYS A 35 -1.19 -9.40 -8.90
N ARG A 36 -0.14 -9.15 -9.69
CA ARG A 36 0.77 -8.00 -9.55
C ARG A 36 0.03 -6.68 -9.78
N ARG A 37 -0.76 -6.57 -10.84
CA ARG A 37 -1.57 -5.40 -11.14
C ARG A 37 -2.61 -5.17 -10.06
N LEU A 38 -3.33 -6.21 -9.61
CA LEU A 38 -4.23 -6.10 -8.45
C LEU A 38 -3.50 -5.60 -7.19
N PHE A 39 -2.26 -6.05 -6.96
CA PHE A 39 -1.44 -5.56 -5.85
C PHE A 39 -1.09 -4.09 -6.00
N LEU A 40 -0.62 -3.65 -7.17
CA LEU A 40 -0.26 -2.26 -7.42
C LEU A 40 -1.47 -1.32 -7.28
N GLU A 41 -2.64 -1.71 -7.77
CA GLU A 41 -3.90 -0.99 -7.59
C GLU A 41 -4.30 -0.90 -6.10
N ALA A 42 -4.06 -1.96 -5.33
CA ALA A 42 -4.28 -1.94 -3.87
C ALA A 42 -3.30 -1.00 -3.15
N VAL A 43 -2.05 -0.91 -3.62
CA VAL A 43 -1.05 0.01 -3.10
C VAL A 43 -1.39 1.45 -3.48
N GLU A 44 -1.85 1.70 -4.70
CA GLU A 44 -2.29 3.04 -5.14
C GLU A 44 -3.49 3.51 -4.33
N ARG A 45 -4.47 2.62 -4.07
CA ARG A 45 -5.58 2.91 -3.16
C ARG A 45 -5.10 3.23 -1.74
N TYR A 46 -4.11 2.51 -1.23
CA TYR A 46 -3.49 2.79 0.06
C TYR A 46 -2.78 4.16 0.06
N LEU A 47 -2.05 4.46 -1.01
CA LEU A 47 -1.36 5.73 -1.23
C LEU A 47 -2.30 6.91 -1.51
N GLY A 48 -3.58 6.69 -1.86
CA GLY A 48 -4.58 7.76 -1.92
C GLY A 48 -4.76 8.50 -0.58
N GLY A 49 -4.30 7.91 0.53
CA GLY A 49 -4.15 8.61 1.81
C GLY A 49 -2.99 9.61 1.85
N LEU A 50 -2.03 9.53 0.92
CA LEU A 50 -0.86 10.37 0.87
C LEU A 50 -1.14 11.77 0.33
N GLU A 51 -2.09 11.96 -0.58
CA GLU A 51 -2.55 13.31 -0.91
C GLU A 51 -3.08 14.03 0.34
N ALA A 52 -3.65 13.28 1.29
CA ALA A 52 -4.05 13.85 2.58
C ALA A 52 -2.84 14.24 3.44
N VAL A 53 -1.74 13.48 3.34
CA VAL A 53 -0.45 13.84 3.97
C VAL A 53 0.14 15.10 3.34
N GLU A 54 0.18 15.19 2.01
CA GLU A 54 0.65 16.39 1.29
C GLU A 54 -0.18 17.61 1.64
N ARG A 55 -1.51 17.49 1.65
CA ARG A 55 -2.41 18.56 2.13
C ARG A 55 -2.16 18.91 3.59
N SER A 56 -1.92 17.92 4.45
CA SER A 56 -1.60 18.14 5.87
C SER A 56 -0.27 18.89 6.05
N ILE A 57 0.72 18.63 5.20
CA ILE A 57 2.01 19.35 5.22
C ILE A 57 1.80 20.78 4.69
N ALA A 58 1.15 20.93 3.54
CA ALA A 58 0.93 22.23 2.89
C ALA A 58 0.06 23.19 3.73
N SER A 59 -0.85 22.65 4.53
CA SER A 59 -1.72 23.43 5.42
C SER A 59 -1.14 23.68 6.82
N ALA A 60 0.02 23.11 7.15
CA ALA A 60 0.63 23.26 8.46
C ALA A 60 1.19 24.67 8.68
N THR A 61 1.01 25.19 9.88
CA THR A 61 1.48 26.55 10.25
C THR A 61 2.99 26.61 10.49
N SER A 62 3.64 25.47 10.71
CA SER A 62 5.08 25.36 10.90
C SER A 62 5.62 24.00 10.47
N ALA A 63 6.93 23.92 10.23
CA ALA A 63 7.61 22.64 9.94
C ALA A 63 7.44 21.62 11.10
N TYR A 64 7.38 22.10 12.34
CA TYR A 64 7.11 21.25 13.49
C TYR A 64 5.69 20.65 13.44
N ASP A 65 4.68 21.47 13.11
CA ASP A 65 3.30 21.00 12.97
C ASP A 65 3.17 20.00 11.82
N ALA A 66 3.84 20.24 10.69
CA ALA A 66 3.88 19.30 9.58
C ALA A 66 4.46 17.95 10.00
N ALA A 67 5.62 17.95 10.67
CA ALA A 67 6.26 16.73 11.15
C ALA A 67 5.40 16.00 12.19
N ARG A 68 4.81 16.73 13.15
CA ARG A 68 3.92 16.16 14.16
C ARG A 68 2.69 15.50 13.51
N ASN A 69 2.03 16.21 12.60
CA ASN A 69 0.82 15.71 11.95
C ASN A 69 1.11 14.47 11.10
N LEU A 70 2.25 14.43 10.41
CA LEU A 70 2.70 13.25 9.65
C LEU A 70 2.92 12.04 10.56
N LEU A 71 3.64 12.21 11.67
CA LEU A 71 3.90 11.12 12.62
C LEU A 71 2.61 10.62 13.30
N VAL A 72 1.73 11.53 13.71
CA VAL A 72 0.43 11.17 14.33
C VAL A 72 -0.47 10.44 13.33
N SER A 73 -0.53 10.91 12.08
CA SER A 73 -1.31 10.25 11.03
C SER A 73 -0.80 8.84 10.73
N ALA A 74 0.52 8.66 10.71
CA ALA A 74 1.14 7.34 10.57
C ALA A 74 0.78 6.42 11.74
N VAL A 75 0.86 6.90 12.99
CA VAL A 75 0.45 6.12 14.17
C VAL A 75 -1.02 5.71 14.06
N ILE A 76 -1.92 6.62 13.74
CA ILE A 76 -3.35 6.31 13.62
C ILE A 76 -3.60 5.31 12.50
N GLY A 77 -2.99 5.50 11.32
CA GLY A 77 -3.17 4.63 10.16
C GLY A 77 -2.58 3.23 10.36
N ASP A 78 -1.45 3.12 11.04
CA ASP A 78 -0.73 1.86 11.24
C ASP A 78 -1.17 1.11 12.50
N THR A 79 -1.89 1.75 13.43
CA THR A 79 -2.36 1.12 14.69
C THR A 79 -3.88 1.15 14.87
N GLY A 80 -4.62 1.70 13.90
CA GLY A 80 -6.07 1.78 13.93
C GLY A 80 -6.75 0.40 13.93
N ASN A 81 -7.98 0.34 14.45
CA ASN A 81 -8.74 -0.91 14.54
C ASN A 81 -9.37 -1.36 13.21
N ASP A 82 -9.44 -0.47 12.22
CA ASP A 82 -10.15 -0.72 10.96
C ASP A 82 -9.27 -1.41 9.90
N THR A 83 -7.95 -1.39 10.09
CA THR A 83 -6.96 -1.94 9.16
C THR A 83 -5.97 -2.87 9.87
N PRO A 84 -5.35 -3.82 9.15
CA PRO A 84 -4.25 -4.60 9.71
C PRO A 84 -3.12 -3.68 10.21
N PRO A 85 -2.44 -4.03 11.32
CA PRO A 85 -1.40 -3.19 11.89
C PRO A 85 -0.17 -3.11 10.97
N GLY A 86 0.55 -1.99 11.06
CA GLY A 86 1.77 -1.70 10.31
C GLY A 86 1.52 -1.12 8.92
N CYS A 87 2.59 -0.84 8.18
CA CYS A 87 2.52 -0.21 6.87
C CYS A 87 2.48 -1.26 5.74
N LEU A 88 1.48 -1.17 4.84
CA LEU A 88 1.33 -2.05 3.67
C LEU A 88 2.59 -2.07 2.78
N LEU A 89 3.20 -0.91 2.57
CA LEU A 89 4.42 -0.81 1.76
C LEU A 89 5.57 -1.57 2.43
N ALA A 90 5.76 -1.35 3.73
CA ALA A 90 6.83 -1.99 4.49
C ALA A 90 6.66 -3.51 4.54
N SER A 91 5.44 -4.01 4.81
CA SER A 91 5.17 -5.46 4.86
C SER A 91 5.39 -6.15 3.52
N SER A 92 5.23 -5.43 2.41
CA SER A 92 5.43 -5.95 1.06
C SER A 92 6.90 -5.99 0.61
N LEU A 93 7.77 -5.21 1.26
CA LEU A 93 9.21 -5.14 0.94
C LEU A 93 10.03 -6.29 1.52
N VAL A 94 9.49 -7.07 2.46
CA VAL A 94 10.17 -8.20 3.15
C VAL A 94 10.25 -9.47 2.29
N THR A 95 9.92 -9.36 1.01
CA THR A 95 9.85 -10.47 0.04
C THR A 95 11.24 -10.83 -0.51
N SER A 96 11.47 -12.03 -1.07
CA SER A 96 12.83 -12.42 -1.54
C SER A 96 12.86 -13.18 -2.88
N SER A 97 11.74 -13.27 -3.59
CA SER A 97 11.66 -13.88 -4.92
C SER A 97 11.92 -12.89 -6.05
N THR A 98 12.28 -13.44 -7.22
CA THR A 98 12.47 -12.68 -8.47
C THR A 98 11.18 -12.00 -8.94
N GLU A 99 10.01 -12.59 -8.67
CA GLU A 99 8.71 -11.96 -9.00
C GLU A 99 8.46 -10.73 -8.13
N ALA A 100 8.96 -10.74 -6.89
CA ALA A 100 8.89 -9.60 -5.98
C ALA A 100 9.91 -8.50 -6.29
N ASP A 101 10.92 -8.74 -7.14
CA ASP A 101 11.86 -7.68 -7.55
C ASP A 101 11.15 -6.61 -8.38
N ALA A 102 10.31 -7.02 -9.33
CA ALA A 102 9.49 -6.08 -10.11
C ALA A 102 8.51 -5.30 -9.23
N VAL A 103 7.97 -5.94 -8.19
CA VAL A 103 7.11 -5.28 -7.20
C VAL A 103 7.91 -4.28 -6.37
N ARG A 104 9.09 -4.67 -5.86
CA ARG A 104 10.01 -3.78 -5.14
C ARG A 104 10.37 -2.55 -5.96
N GLU A 105 10.70 -2.75 -7.22
CA GLU A 105 11.07 -1.65 -8.11
C GLU A 105 9.90 -0.67 -8.32
N ALA A 106 8.69 -1.19 -8.54
CA ALA A 106 7.48 -0.38 -8.63
C ALA A 106 7.19 0.38 -7.33
N LEU A 107 7.34 -0.26 -6.17
CA LEU A 107 7.18 0.39 -4.86
C LEU A 107 8.25 1.45 -4.61
N ALA A 108 9.50 1.19 -5.02
CA ALA A 108 10.58 2.15 -4.93
C ALA A 108 10.32 3.37 -5.82
N ASP A 109 9.76 3.16 -7.02
CA ASP A 109 9.35 4.23 -7.91
C ASP A 109 8.21 5.07 -7.34
N MET A 110 7.18 4.42 -6.81
CA MET A 110 6.11 5.08 -6.07
C MET A 110 6.69 5.95 -4.96
N ARG A 111 7.59 5.41 -4.13
CA ARG A 111 8.26 6.18 -3.07
C ARG A 111 9.05 7.39 -3.60
N ARG A 112 9.76 7.24 -4.73
CA ARG A 112 10.51 8.35 -5.34
C ARG A 112 9.57 9.47 -5.82
N ARG A 113 8.44 9.12 -6.44
CA ARG A 113 7.43 10.10 -6.85
C ARG A 113 6.88 10.88 -5.65
N MET A 114 6.71 10.21 -4.51
CA MET A 114 6.30 10.87 -3.26
C MET A 114 7.36 11.87 -2.75
N SER A 115 8.64 11.52 -2.81
CA SER A 115 9.72 12.41 -2.35
C SER A 115 10.02 13.59 -3.29
N ALA A 116 9.58 13.51 -4.56
CA ALA A 116 9.81 14.54 -5.56
C ALA A 116 8.68 15.59 -5.63
N SER A 117 7.56 15.37 -4.94
CA SER A 117 6.39 16.27 -4.91
C SER A 117 6.36 17.19 -3.68
N ALA A 118 7.43 17.20 -2.88
CA ALA A 118 7.67 18.07 -1.72
C ALA A 118 8.71 19.14 -2.07
#